data_AF-A0A2E0ELD7-F1
#
_entry.id   AF-A0A2E0ELD7-F1
#
_cell.length_a   1.000
_cell.length_b   1.000
_cell.length_c   1.000
_cell.angle_alpha   90.00
_cell.angle_beta   90.00
_cell.angle_gamma   90.00
#
_symmetry.space_group_name_H-M   'P 1'
#
loop_
_entity.id
_entity.type
_entity.pdbx_description
1 polymer ?
#
loop_
_entity_poly.entity_id
_entity_poly.type
_entity_poly.pdbx_seq_one_letter_code
_entity_poly.pdbx_strand_id
1 'polypeptide(L)'
;MGDNPFTYRHDLVPDSPLVAVALRIAQGAHKGQSRNKADPSIAYISHPIMVHDLLRHFGIADDITLAVALLHDVLEDNLRYVMDPDKLVYELSLGLQDAGYKDAEEIAYYIYDCCEEVTNAHHMTESKRHWQVDHVGQMSYIAALIKIVDQMASALCHINMANTPELEDKEWLSGQRYKNMNVVLAAQDDRRSLTFWGNLYKVLFDYDMKIIYADTPEAADQLRHDFSFERAVEDAKKLKKPHIVQPYETVEAMNADIIAKGVISVDFDKKGNICSYACLSNPLSDKSEPRNQASIKLVAGLEATTLERRVQVGHREVVNKRMVRVNKISPPIAPNDFLQIARAADAVSFNMQTFIYDKGRELNAGRPR
;
A
#
# COMPACT_ATOMS: atom_id res chain seq x y z
N MET A 1 -25.03 -12.79 18.23
CA MET A 1 -24.02 -12.10 17.41
C MET A 1 -24.79 -11.13 16.54
N GLY A 2 -24.61 -9.82 16.72
CA GLY A 2 -25.12 -8.84 15.77
C GLY A 2 -24.58 -9.10 14.36
N ASP A 3 -25.21 -8.50 13.35
CA ASP A 3 -24.82 -8.62 11.95
C ASP A 3 -23.36 -8.17 11.75
N ASN A 4 -22.40 -9.08 11.88
CA ASN A 4 -21.03 -8.88 11.42
C ASN A 4 -20.80 -9.86 10.26
N PRO A 5 -20.77 -9.38 9.01
CA PRO A 5 -20.59 -10.27 7.86
C PRO A 5 -19.15 -10.82 7.76
N PHE A 6 -18.20 -10.29 8.55
CA PHE A 6 -16.79 -10.68 8.49
C PHE A 6 -16.43 -11.73 9.54
N THR A 7 -16.87 -12.96 9.30
CA THR A 7 -16.44 -14.14 10.06
C THR A 7 -15.22 -14.82 9.43
N TYR A 8 -14.50 -15.65 10.18
CA TYR A 8 -13.41 -16.45 9.60
C TYR A 8 -13.95 -17.41 8.56
N ARG A 9 -13.56 -17.19 7.31
CA ARG A 9 -13.85 -18.10 6.20
C ARG A 9 -12.55 -18.49 5.50
N HIS A 10 -12.56 -19.67 4.90
CA HIS A 10 -11.41 -20.23 4.18
C HIS A 10 -11.70 -20.40 2.68
N ASP A 11 -12.96 -20.21 2.29
CA ASP A 11 -13.44 -20.19 0.93
C ASP A 11 -13.59 -18.74 0.46
N LEU A 12 -13.19 -18.47 -0.77
CA LEU A 12 -13.49 -17.23 -1.47
C LEU A 12 -13.84 -17.64 -2.90
N VAL A 13 -14.94 -17.12 -3.43
CA VAL A 13 -15.25 -17.25 -4.85
C VAL A 13 -14.62 -16.04 -5.54
N PRO A 14 -13.54 -16.22 -6.32
CA PRO A 14 -12.87 -15.11 -6.96
C PRO A 14 -13.73 -14.52 -8.07
N ASP A 15 -13.83 -13.20 -8.11
CA ASP A 15 -14.65 -12.46 -9.09
C ASP A 15 -13.98 -12.35 -10.47
N SER A 16 -12.68 -12.60 -10.54
CA SER A 16 -11.89 -12.53 -11.78
C SER A 16 -10.78 -13.58 -11.81
N PRO A 17 -10.24 -13.91 -13.01
CA PRO A 17 -9.12 -14.83 -13.10
C PRO A 17 -7.86 -14.34 -12.39
N LEU A 18 -7.61 -13.02 -12.36
CA LEU A 18 -6.47 -12.43 -11.63
C LEU A 18 -6.62 -12.68 -10.11
N VAL A 19 -7.79 -12.42 -9.54
CA VAL A 19 -8.07 -12.69 -8.11
C VAL A 19 -8.01 -14.20 -7.83
N ALA A 20 -8.44 -15.05 -8.76
CA ALA A 20 -8.35 -16.51 -8.63
C ALA A 20 -6.88 -16.99 -8.55
N VAL A 21 -6.00 -16.43 -9.39
CA VAL A 21 -4.57 -16.73 -9.37
C VAL A 21 -3.95 -16.29 -8.03
N ALA A 22 -4.26 -15.07 -7.58
CA ALA A 22 -3.77 -14.54 -6.31
C ALA A 22 -4.23 -15.39 -5.11
N LEU A 23 -5.52 -15.76 -5.06
CA LEU A 23 -6.08 -16.62 -4.03
C LEU A 23 -5.37 -17.97 -3.95
N ARG A 24 -5.12 -18.60 -5.09
CA ARG A 24 -4.42 -19.89 -5.17
C ARG A 24 -3.00 -19.80 -4.62
N ILE A 25 -2.28 -18.71 -4.94
CA ILE A 25 -0.93 -18.47 -4.43
C ILE A 25 -0.97 -18.24 -2.91
N ALA A 26 -1.86 -17.39 -2.42
CA ALA A 26 -2.04 -17.11 -1.00
C ALA A 26 -2.39 -18.38 -0.20
N GLN A 27 -3.32 -19.21 -0.70
CA GLN A 27 -3.68 -20.50 -0.11
C GLN A 27 -2.47 -21.45 -0.04
N GLY A 28 -1.65 -21.49 -1.08
CA GLY A 28 -0.42 -22.27 -1.11
C GLY A 28 0.62 -21.77 -0.12
N ALA A 29 0.81 -20.45 -0.04
CA ALA A 29 1.76 -19.79 0.85
C ALA A 29 1.39 -19.97 2.32
N HIS A 30 0.13 -19.79 2.68
CA HIS A 30 -0.31 -19.86 4.07
C HIS A 30 -0.79 -21.26 4.49
N LYS A 31 -0.52 -22.29 3.67
CA LYS A 31 -0.88 -23.67 3.99
C LYS A 31 -0.20 -24.14 5.28
N GLY A 32 -1.00 -24.54 6.26
CA GLY A 32 -0.53 -25.02 7.56
C GLY A 32 -0.17 -23.91 8.56
N GLN A 33 -0.34 -22.64 8.19
CA GLN A 33 -0.23 -21.53 9.12
C GLN A 33 -1.57 -21.30 9.83
N SER A 34 -1.53 -21.00 11.13
CA SER A 34 -2.72 -20.62 11.91
C SER A 34 -2.75 -19.11 12.14
N ARG A 35 -3.96 -18.52 12.11
CA ARG A 35 -4.16 -17.10 12.36
C ARG A 35 -3.90 -16.72 13.81
N ASN A 36 -4.22 -17.64 14.71
CA ASN A 36 -3.99 -17.51 16.13
C ASN A 36 -3.23 -18.75 16.65
N LYS A 37 -2.31 -18.53 17.58
CA LYS A 37 -1.66 -19.61 18.31
C LYS A 37 -2.61 -20.26 19.32
N ALA A 38 -3.54 -19.48 19.87
CA ALA A 38 -4.57 -19.90 20.81
C ALA A 38 -5.68 -20.74 20.15
N ASP A 39 -5.99 -20.47 18.89
CA ASP A 39 -6.91 -21.28 18.09
C ASP A 39 -6.24 -21.71 16.77
N PRO A 40 -5.52 -22.84 16.78
CA PRO A 40 -4.87 -23.39 15.60
C PRO A 40 -5.87 -23.84 14.51
N SER A 41 -7.16 -23.95 14.82
CA SER A 41 -8.18 -24.35 13.84
C SER A 41 -8.49 -23.25 12.83
N ILE A 42 -8.21 -22.00 13.17
CA ILE A 42 -8.40 -20.85 12.28
C ILE A 42 -7.18 -20.75 11.36
N ALA A 43 -7.35 -21.16 10.10
CA ALA A 43 -6.29 -21.08 9.08
C ALA A 43 -5.91 -19.62 8.79
N TYR A 44 -4.61 -19.34 8.62
CA TYR A 44 -4.10 -17.97 8.39
C TYR A 44 -4.71 -17.31 7.15
N ILE A 45 -5.00 -18.08 6.10
CA ILE A 45 -5.64 -17.58 4.86
C ILE A 45 -6.96 -16.83 5.09
N SER A 46 -7.64 -17.08 6.22
CA SER A 46 -8.84 -16.34 6.59
C SER A 46 -8.58 -14.83 6.80
N HIS A 47 -7.36 -14.44 7.15
CA HIS A 47 -7.00 -13.04 7.32
C HIS A 47 -6.89 -12.29 5.98
N PRO A 48 -6.08 -12.73 4.99
CA PRO A 48 -6.10 -12.13 3.66
C PRO A 48 -7.49 -12.12 3.00
N ILE A 49 -8.30 -13.17 3.20
CA ILE A 49 -9.70 -13.18 2.71
C ILE A 49 -10.53 -12.10 3.38
N MET A 50 -10.39 -11.88 4.70
CA MET A 50 -11.10 -10.80 5.39
C MET A 50 -10.69 -9.41 4.88
N VAL A 51 -9.40 -9.19 4.58
CA VAL A 51 -8.92 -7.93 3.99
C VAL A 51 -9.54 -7.72 2.60
N HIS A 52 -9.58 -8.78 1.77
CA HIS A 52 -10.27 -8.78 0.49
C HIS A 52 -11.77 -8.44 0.63
N ASP A 53 -12.49 -9.15 1.51
CA ASP A 53 -13.93 -9.00 1.67
C ASP A 53 -14.31 -7.60 2.20
N LEU A 54 -13.50 -7.02 3.08
CA LEU A 54 -13.68 -5.64 3.53
C LEU A 54 -13.61 -4.65 2.35
N LEU A 55 -12.63 -4.81 1.46
CA LEU A 55 -12.51 -3.98 0.26
C LEU A 55 -13.74 -4.14 -0.65
N ARG A 56 -14.14 -5.38 -0.92
CA ARG A 56 -15.33 -5.68 -1.74
C ARG A 56 -16.60 -5.10 -1.15
N HIS A 57 -16.78 -5.21 0.17
CA HIS A 57 -17.96 -4.70 0.87
C HIS A 57 -18.14 -3.19 0.67
N PHE A 58 -17.05 -2.43 0.61
CA PHE A 58 -17.08 -0.99 0.32
C PHE A 58 -17.03 -0.65 -1.18
N GLY A 59 -17.24 -1.64 -2.06
CA GLY A 59 -17.38 -1.45 -3.50
C GLY A 59 -16.06 -1.36 -4.26
N ILE A 60 -14.92 -1.70 -3.65
CA ILE A 60 -13.67 -1.83 -4.39
C ILE A 60 -13.79 -3.05 -5.31
N ALA A 61 -13.64 -2.83 -6.61
CA ALA A 61 -13.74 -3.84 -7.65
C ALA A 61 -12.48 -3.93 -8.54
N ASP A 62 -11.41 -3.21 -8.16
CA ASP A 62 -10.14 -3.25 -8.86
C ASP A 62 -9.40 -4.56 -8.57
N ASP A 63 -9.24 -5.40 -9.59
CA ASP A 63 -8.65 -6.73 -9.47
C ASP A 63 -7.24 -6.72 -8.89
N ILE A 64 -6.43 -5.69 -9.22
CA ILE A 64 -5.08 -5.55 -8.67
C ILE A 64 -5.17 -5.34 -7.15
N THR A 65 -5.96 -4.36 -6.71
CA THR A 65 -6.12 -4.05 -5.28
C THR A 65 -6.61 -5.28 -4.51
N LEU A 66 -7.55 -6.03 -5.06
CA LEU A 66 -8.07 -7.25 -4.46
C LEU A 66 -7.04 -8.39 -4.42
N ALA A 67 -6.21 -8.52 -5.45
CA ALA A 67 -5.11 -9.48 -5.45
C ALA A 67 -4.00 -9.12 -4.46
N VAL A 68 -3.63 -7.84 -4.36
CA VAL A 68 -2.68 -7.36 -3.35
C VAL A 68 -3.22 -7.63 -1.95
N ALA A 69 -4.52 -7.43 -1.70
CA ALA A 69 -5.14 -7.78 -0.42
C ALA A 69 -4.94 -9.26 -0.04
N LEU A 70 -5.05 -10.17 -1.01
CA LEU A 70 -4.84 -11.60 -0.80
C LEU A 70 -3.37 -11.98 -0.59
N LEU A 71 -2.44 -11.20 -1.15
CA LEU A 71 -1.01 -11.53 -1.20
C LEU A 71 -0.15 -10.72 -0.21
N HIS A 72 -0.73 -9.74 0.49
CA HIS A 72 0.03 -8.75 1.26
C HIS A 72 1.00 -9.34 2.29
N ASP A 73 0.64 -10.47 2.92
CA ASP A 73 1.48 -11.16 3.91
C ASP A 73 2.35 -12.27 3.31
N VAL A 74 2.23 -12.59 2.02
CA VAL A 74 2.97 -13.70 1.40
C VAL A 74 4.49 -13.44 1.43
N LEU A 75 4.91 -12.20 1.18
CA LEU A 75 6.31 -11.81 1.25
C LEU A 75 6.82 -11.64 2.69
N GLU A 76 5.94 -11.45 3.68
CA GLU A 76 6.32 -11.30 5.09
C GLU A 76 6.42 -12.66 5.81
N ASP A 77 5.40 -13.50 5.68
CA ASP A 77 5.15 -14.64 6.56
C ASP A 77 5.46 -16.00 5.92
N ASN A 78 5.96 -16.03 4.69
CA ASN A 78 6.35 -17.27 4.03
C ASN A 78 7.83 -17.28 3.61
N LEU A 79 8.61 -18.14 4.29
CA LEU A 79 10.04 -18.33 4.06
C LEU A 79 10.44 -18.55 2.60
N ARG A 80 9.61 -19.22 1.78
CA ARG A 80 9.91 -19.46 0.36
C ARG A 80 9.99 -18.15 -0.41
N TYR A 81 9.09 -17.21 -0.15
CA TYR A 81 9.06 -15.92 -0.84
C TYR A 81 9.95 -14.89 -0.17
N VAL A 82 10.20 -14.99 1.14
CA VAL A 82 11.24 -14.21 1.82
C VAL A 82 12.62 -14.48 1.21
N MET A 83 12.95 -15.75 0.98
CA MET A 83 14.25 -16.15 0.46
C MET A 83 14.38 -15.96 -1.06
N ASP A 84 13.25 -15.96 -1.78
CA ASP A 84 13.19 -15.79 -3.23
C ASP A 84 11.95 -14.97 -3.63
N PRO A 85 12.00 -13.63 -3.49
CA PRO A 85 10.86 -12.76 -3.78
C PRO A 85 10.43 -12.79 -5.25
N ASP A 86 11.38 -13.05 -6.16
CA ASP A 86 11.13 -13.14 -7.60
C ASP A 86 10.21 -14.33 -7.94
N LYS A 87 10.10 -15.31 -7.03
CA LYS A 87 9.18 -16.43 -7.15
C LYS A 87 7.71 -16.04 -7.12
N LEU A 88 7.35 -15.00 -6.36
CA LEU A 88 5.99 -14.49 -6.36
C LEU A 88 5.64 -13.94 -7.75
N VAL A 89 6.56 -13.16 -8.33
CA VAL A 89 6.41 -12.63 -9.70
C VAL A 89 6.28 -13.77 -10.69
N TYR A 90 7.16 -14.77 -10.64
CA TYR A 90 7.12 -15.92 -11.55
C TYR A 90 5.78 -16.68 -11.49
N GLU A 91 5.28 -16.99 -10.29
CA GLU A 91 4.03 -17.74 -10.12
C GLU A 91 2.79 -16.93 -10.54
N LEU A 92 2.79 -15.62 -10.27
CA LEU A 92 1.77 -14.70 -10.76
C LEU A 92 1.79 -14.64 -12.29
N SER A 93 2.95 -14.38 -12.89
CA SER A 93 3.13 -14.28 -14.34
C SER A 93 2.63 -15.54 -15.04
N LEU A 94 3.03 -16.73 -14.59
CA LEU A 94 2.55 -17.98 -15.16
C LEU A 94 1.04 -18.14 -15.01
N GLY A 95 0.51 -17.90 -13.82
CA GLY A 95 -0.93 -18.03 -13.57
C GLY A 95 -1.76 -17.07 -14.41
N LEU A 96 -1.27 -15.86 -14.63
CA LEU A 96 -1.92 -14.84 -15.46
C LEU A 96 -1.79 -15.14 -16.95
N GLN A 97 -0.66 -15.68 -17.42
CA GLN A 97 -0.51 -16.16 -18.79
C GLN A 97 -1.51 -17.28 -19.08
N ASP A 98 -1.63 -18.26 -18.19
CA ASP A 98 -2.61 -19.36 -18.31
C ASP A 98 -4.05 -18.84 -18.31
N ALA A 99 -4.31 -17.74 -17.60
CA ALA A 99 -5.60 -17.06 -17.59
C ALA A 99 -5.84 -16.13 -18.80
N GLY A 100 -4.89 -16.02 -19.73
CA GLY A 100 -5.01 -15.27 -20.98
C GLY A 100 -4.62 -13.79 -20.91
N TYR A 101 -3.94 -13.34 -19.86
CA TYR A 101 -3.43 -11.97 -19.79
C TYR A 101 -2.20 -11.81 -20.69
N LYS A 102 -2.26 -10.84 -21.61
CA LYS A 102 -1.15 -10.54 -22.54
C LYS A 102 0.03 -9.85 -21.85
N ASP A 103 -0.26 -9.01 -20.86
CA ASP A 103 0.71 -8.23 -20.09
C ASP A 103 0.94 -8.88 -18.70
N ALA A 104 0.97 -10.21 -18.65
CA ALA A 104 0.96 -10.97 -17.40
C ALA A 104 2.17 -10.68 -16.51
N GLU A 105 3.36 -10.53 -17.11
CA GLU A 105 4.58 -10.22 -16.38
C GLU A 105 4.53 -8.81 -15.78
N GLU A 106 4.03 -7.85 -16.55
CA GLU A 106 3.87 -6.47 -16.11
C GLU A 106 2.88 -6.34 -14.95
N ILE A 107 1.76 -7.07 -15.03
CA ILE A 107 0.76 -7.12 -13.95
C ILE A 107 1.36 -7.76 -12.71
N ALA A 108 2.10 -8.86 -12.85
CA ALA A 108 2.73 -9.57 -11.75
C ALA A 108 3.74 -8.68 -11.00
N TYR A 109 4.60 -7.95 -11.72
CA TYR A 109 5.53 -7.01 -11.11
C TYR A 109 4.82 -5.87 -10.38
N TYR A 110 3.72 -5.34 -10.93
CA TYR A 110 2.97 -4.29 -10.27
C TYR A 110 2.28 -4.76 -8.97
N ILE A 111 1.75 -5.99 -8.96
CA ILE A 111 1.21 -6.61 -7.75
C ILE A 111 2.33 -6.83 -6.73
N TYR A 112 3.48 -7.35 -7.17
CA TYR A 112 4.66 -7.53 -6.33
C TYR A 112 5.10 -6.22 -5.68
N ASP A 113 5.23 -5.12 -6.45
CA ASP A 113 5.60 -3.80 -5.93
C ASP A 113 4.68 -3.38 -4.78
N CYS A 114 3.37 -3.53 -4.97
CA CYS A 114 2.39 -3.20 -3.94
C CYS A 114 2.50 -4.09 -2.70
N CYS A 115 2.80 -5.38 -2.87
CA CYS A 115 3.02 -6.33 -1.76
C CYS A 115 4.32 -6.01 -1.00
N GLU A 116 5.39 -5.67 -1.72
CA GLU A 116 6.67 -5.27 -1.13
C GLU A 116 6.50 -4.00 -0.30
N GLU A 117 5.72 -3.03 -0.79
CA GLU A 117 5.41 -1.80 -0.05
C GLU A 117 4.71 -2.07 1.30
N VAL A 118 3.90 -3.12 1.44
CA VAL A 118 3.18 -3.43 2.70
C VAL A 118 3.90 -4.44 3.60
N THR A 119 4.98 -5.04 3.10
CA THR A 119 5.82 -6.05 3.78
C THR A 119 6.81 -5.39 4.74
N ASN A 120 6.93 -5.93 5.96
CA ASN A 120 7.89 -5.40 6.92
C ASN A 120 9.35 -5.81 6.59
N ALA A 121 10.30 -4.89 6.80
CA ALA A 121 11.72 -5.17 6.67
C ALA A 121 12.18 -6.25 7.68
N HIS A 122 12.72 -7.38 7.19
CA HIS A 122 13.07 -8.57 7.98
C HIS A 122 14.11 -8.36 9.11
N HIS A 123 14.79 -7.22 9.16
CA HIS A 123 15.92 -6.96 10.07
C HIS A 123 15.62 -6.00 11.22
N MET A 124 14.36 -5.60 11.44
CA MET A 124 14.02 -4.58 12.46
C MET A 124 13.25 -5.16 13.65
N THR A 125 13.86 -5.18 14.83
CA THR A 125 13.24 -5.67 16.09
C THR A 125 12.75 -4.54 17.01
N GLU A 126 13.54 -3.49 17.29
CA GLU A 126 13.17 -2.43 18.26
C GLU A 126 12.52 -1.19 17.62
N SER A 127 12.70 -0.95 16.32
CA SER A 127 12.22 0.24 15.59
C SER A 127 11.09 -0.04 14.58
N LYS A 128 10.52 -1.27 14.58
CA LYS A 128 9.45 -1.68 13.66
C LYS A 128 8.24 -0.73 13.72
N ARG A 129 7.88 -0.23 14.91
CA ARG A 129 6.78 0.72 15.10
C ARG A 129 7.02 2.06 14.41
N HIS A 130 8.18 2.68 14.65
CA HIS A 130 8.53 3.96 14.04
C HIS A 130 8.65 3.83 12.53
N TRP A 131 9.33 2.77 12.07
CA TRP A 131 9.45 2.49 10.65
C TRP A 131 8.11 2.33 9.96
N GLN A 132 7.14 1.60 10.54
CA GLN A 132 5.82 1.45 9.92
C GLN A 132 5.08 2.78 9.76
N VAL A 133 5.23 3.71 10.71
CA VAL A 133 4.64 5.06 10.66
C VAL A 133 5.34 5.94 9.61
N ASP A 134 6.67 5.86 9.50
CA ASP A 134 7.41 6.62 8.49
C ASP A 134 7.22 6.05 7.08
N HIS A 135 7.16 4.73 6.97
CA HIS A 135 7.07 4.01 5.70
C HIS A 135 5.68 4.12 5.08
N VAL A 136 4.61 4.19 5.88
CA VAL A 136 3.25 4.33 5.33
C VAL A 136 3.02 5.66 4.61
N GLY A 137 3.75 6.71 4.98
CA GLY A 137 3.77 7.94 4.20
C GLY A 137 4.35 7.71 2.79
N GLN A 138 5.33 6.82 2.68
CA GLN A 138 5.96 6.47 1.42
C GLN A 138 5.17 5.42 0.62
N MET A 139 4.06 4.86 1.12
CA MET A 139 3.31 3.86 0.34
C MET A 139 2.54 4.48 -0.84
N SER A 140 2.31 3.68 -1.88
CA SER A 140 1.30 3.93 -2.91
C SER A 140 -0.10 4.01 -2.32
N TYR A 141 -1.05 4.52 -3.10
CA TYR A 141 -2.44 4.54 -2.65
C TYR A 141 -2.98 3.13 -2.34
N ILE A 142 -2.70 2.15 -3.22
CA ILE A 142 -3.13 0.76 -3.03
C ILE A 142 -2.49 0.21 -1.75
N ALA A 143 -1.17 0.30 -1.59
CA ALA A 143 -0.49 -0.21 -0.40
C ALA A 143 -0.97 0.46 0.89
N ALA A 144 -1.17 1.78 0.91
CA ALA A 144 -1.70 2.49 2.08
C ALA A 144 -3.13 2.06 2.41
N LEU A 145 -3.99 1.88 1.40
CA LEU A 145 -5.34 1.34 1.59
C LEU A 145 -5.27 -0.08 2.17
N ILE A 146 -4.49 -0.98 1.57
CA ILE A 146 -4.29 -2.34 2.07
C ILE A 146 -3.79 -2.32 3.52
N LYS A 147 -2.86 -1.44 3.86
CA LYS A 147 -2.32 -1.35 5.22
C LYS A 147 -3.37 -0.93 6.24
N ILE A 148 -4.25 0.01 5.90
CA ILE A 148 -5.38 0.40 6.78
C ILE A 148 -6.35 -0.78 6.94
N VAL A 149 -6.72 -1.44 5.84
CA VAL A 149 -7.70 -2.54 5.87
C VAL A 149 -7.14 -3.78 6.57
N ASP A 150 -5.84 -4.07 6.46
CA ASP A 150 -5.14 -5.05 7.28
C ASP A 150 -5.33 -4.74 8.78
N GLN A 151 -5.07 -3.50 9.21
CA GLN A 151 -5.29 -3.13 10.62
C GLN A 151 -6.75 -3.29 11.03
N MET A 152 -7.71 -2.96 10.16
CA MET A 152 -9.13 -3.17 10.40
C MET A 152 -9.47 -4.65 10.56
N ALA A 153 -8.99 -5.51 9.67
CA ALA A 153 -9.19 -6.96 9.75
C ALA A 153 -8.58 -7.52 11.04
N SER A 154 -7.42 -7.01 11.46
CA SER A 154 -6.79 -7.36 12.74
C SER A 154 -7.60 -6.91 13.97
N ALA A 155 -8.27 -5.76 13.91
CA ALA A 155 -9.19 -5.29 14.97
C ALA A 155 -10.47 -6.14 15.00
N LEU A 156 -11.10 -6.36 13.85
CA LEU A 156 -12.30 -7.19 13.72
C LEU A 156 -12.06 -8.64 14.14
N CYS A 157 -10.90 -9.19 13.79
CA CYS A 157 -10.43 -10.48 14.28
C CYS A 157 -10.54 -10.52 15.80
N HIS A 158 -9.92 -9.57 16.52
CA HIS A 158 -10.02 -9.56 17.97
C HIS A 158 -11.45 -9.35 18.46
N ILE A 159 -12.22 -8.40 17.90
CA ILE A 159 -13.64 -8.15 18.26
C ILE A 159 -14.48 -9.44 18.15
N ASN A 160 -14.24 -10.26 17.12
CA ASN A 160 -15.00 -11.48 16.86
C ASN A 160 -14.53 -12.71 17.65
N MET A 161 -13.36 -12.67 18.27
CA MET A 161 -12.83 -13.80 19.02
C MET A 161 -13.47 -13.93 20.40
N ALA A 162 -13.76 -15.17 20.81
CA ALA A 162 -14.09 -15.46 22.20
C ALA A 162 -12.88 -15.17 23.11
N ASN A 163 -13.12 -14.81 24.37
CA ASN A 163 -12.04 -14.62 25.33
C ASN A 163 -11.28 -15.95 25.54
N THR A 164 -10.01 -16.01 25.12
CA THR A 164 -9.10 -17.11 25.43
C THR A 164 -8.06 -16.63 26.45
N PRO A 165 -7.53 -17.51 27.32
CA PRO A 165 -6.50 -17.15 28.30
C PRO A 165 -5.23 -16.55 27.68
N GLU A 166 -4.90 -16.86 26.42
CA GLU A 166 -3.74 -16.22 25.75
C GLU A 166 -3.99 -14.78 25.26
N LEU A 167 -5.23 -14.27 25.35
CA LEU A 167 -5.55 -12.84 25.13
C LEU A 167 -5.36 -11.98 26.40
N GLU A 168 -4.85 -12.56 27.49
CA GLU A 168 -4.76 -11.90 28.81
C GLU A 168 -3.69 -10.80 28.91
N ASP A 169 -2.76 -10.69 27.95
CA ASP A 169 -1.79 -9.58 27.93
C ASP A 169 -2.42 -8.30 27.37
N LYS A 170 -3.19 -7.62 28.22
CA LYS A 170 -3.84 -6.34 27.92
C LYS A 170 -2.82 -5.26 27.52
N GLU A 171 -1.61 -5.27 28.09
CA GLU A 171 -0.57 -4.28 27.77
C GLU A 171 -0.02 -4.50 26.36
N TRP A 172 0.30 -5.74 26.00
CA TRP A 172 0.77 -6.07 24.66
C TRP A 172 -0.30 -5.79 23.59
N LEU A 173 -1.55 -6.21 23.84
CA LEU A 173 -2.66 -6.00 22.89
C LEU A 173 -2.93 -4.50 22.69
N SER A 174 -3.06 -3.73 23.78
CA SER A 174 -3.27 -2.27 23.69
C SER A 174 -2.09 -1.58 23.00
N GLY A 175 -0.84 -1.96 23.32
CA GLY A 175 0.36 -1.45 22.64
C GLY A 175 0.34 -1.68 21.14
N GLN A 176 -0.07 -2.89 20.71
CA GLN A 176 -0.23 -3.20 19.29
C GLN A 176 -1.35 -2.38 18.64
N ARG A 177 -2.46 -2.11 19.34
CA ARG A 177 -3.54 -1.26 18.82
C ARG A 177 -3.15 0.20 18.67
N TYR A 178 -2.45 0.77 19.64
CA TYR A 178 -1.92 2.12 19.51
C TYR A 178 -0.91 2.23 18.36
N LYS A 179 -0.06 1.22 18.19
CA LYS A 179 0.85 1.13 17.04
C LYS A 179 0.06 1.12 15.72
N ASN A 180 -0.96 0.29 15.60
CA ASN A 180 -1.81 0.21 14.41
C ASN A 180 -2.56 1.52 14.13
N MET A 181 -3.07 2.19 15.17
CA MET A 181 -3.70 3.51 15.05
C MET A 181 -2.74 4.56 14.49
N ASN A 182 -1.49 4.60 14.97
CA ASN A 182 -0.50 5.55 14.46
C ASN A 182 -0.22 5.32 12.97
N VAL A 183 -0.12 4.07 12.52
CA VAL A 183 0.03 3.72 11.09
C VAL A 183 -1.17 4.19 10.28
N VAL A 184 -2.39 3.97 10.77
CA VAL A 184 -3.62 4.39 10.09
C VAL A 184 -3.73 5.92 10.00
N LEU A 185 -3.38 6.63 11.07
CA LEU A 185 -3.37 8.09 11.10
C LEU A 185 -2.37 8.65 10.09
N ALA A 186 -1.14 8.15 10.08
CA ALA A 186 -0.13 8.55 9.10
C ALA A 186 -0.58 8.26 7.66
N ALA A 187 -1.17 7.08 7.41
CA ALA A 187 -1.72 6.73 6.09
C ALA A 187 -2.82 7.71 5.63
N GLN A 188 -3.69 8.14 6.55
CA GLN A 188 -4.82 9.03 6.32
C GLN A 188 -4.38 10.48 6.12
N ASP A 189 -3.47 11.00 6.95
CA ASP A 189 -3.07 12.41 6.93
C ASP A 189 -2.45 12.79 5.57
N ASP A 190 -1.68 11.89 4.98
CA ASP A 190 -1.10 12.06 3.65
C ASP A 190 -2.12 11.93 2.50
N ARG A 191 -3.32 11.38 2.77
CA ARG A 191 -4.28 10.97 1.72
C ARG A 191 -5.73 11.21 2.14
N ARG A 192 -6.28 12.38 1.79
CA ARG A 192 -7.68 12.75 2.06
C ARG A 192 -8.70 11.72 1.56
N SER A 193 -8.43 11.02 0.46
CA SER A 193 -9.31 9.96 -0.09
C SER A 193 -9.40 8.72 0.80
N LEU A 194 -8.50 8.56 1.79
CA LEU A 194 -8.53 7.48 2.78
C LEU A 194 -9.24 7.89 4.09
N THR A 195 -9.83 9.09 4.17
CA THR A 195 -10.48 9.60 5.39
C THR A 195 -11.54 8.66 5.94
N PHE A 196 -12.38 8.08 5.06
CA PHE A 196 -13.41 7.15 5.49
C PHE A 196 -12.83 5.90 6.15
N TRP A 197 -11.80 5.30 5.54
CA TRP A 197 -11.12 4.11 6.04
C TRP A 197 -10.45 4.37 7.40
N GLY A 198 -9.74 5.50 7.52
CA GLY A 198 -9.13 5.90 8.79
C GLY A 198 -10.17 6.17 9.89
N ASN A 199 -11.31 6.77 9.55
CA ASN A 199 -12.41 6.97 10.49
C ASN A 199 -13.06 5.65 10.93
N LEU A 200 -13.24 4.71 10.00
CA LEU A 200 -13.78 3.39 10.32
C LEU A 200 -12.86 2.62 11.25
N TYR A 201 -11.56 2.63 10.99
CA TYR A 201 -10.58 2.05 11.91
C TYR A 201 -10.64 2.69 13.30
N LYS A 202 -10.83 4.01 13.43
CA LYS A 202 -10.97 4.67 14.74
C LYS A 202 -12.16 4.15 15.53
N VAL A 203 -13.31 3.98 14.88
CA VAL A 203 -14.50 3.42 15.53
C VAL A 203 -14.24 1.98 15.98
N LEU A 204 -13.60 1.17 15.13
CA LEU A 204 -13.24 -0.21 15.46
C LEU A 204 -12.23 -0.27 16.61
N PHE A 205 -11.22 0.61 16.60
CA PHE A 205 -10.24 0.75 17.66
C PHE A 205 -10.90 1.10 18.99
N ASP A 206 -11.77 2.11 19.03
CA ASP A 206 -12.47 2.51 20.26
C ASP A 206 -13.32 1.37 20.82
N TYR A 207 -13.91 0.57 19.93
CA TYR A 207 -14.66 -0.62 20.29
C TYR A 207 -13.75 -1.71 20.87
N ASP A 208 -12.66 -2.00 20.18
CA ASP A 208 -11.72 -3.04 20.54
C ASP A 208 -11.01 -2.74 21.88
N MET A 209 -10.71 -1.46 22.13
CA MET A 209 -10.13 -1.00 23.39
C MET A 209 -11.09 -1.16 24.58
N LYS A 210 -12.41 -0.99 24.37
CA LYS A 210 -13.41 -1.27 25.41
C LYS A 210 -13.44 -2.74 25.78
N ILE A 211 -13.24 -3.62 24.80
CA ILE A 211 -13.16 -5.06 25.01
C ILE A 211 -11.88 -5.40 25.80
N ILE A 212 -10.72 -4.89 25.37
CA ILE A 212 -9.42 -5.13 26.04
C ILE A 212 -9.47 -4.71 27.51
N TYR A 213 -10.08 -3.55 27.78
CA TYR A 213 -10.17 -2.99 29.14
C TYR A 213 -11.48 -3.33 29.87
N ALA A 214 -12.26 -4.31 29.39
CA ALA A 214 -13.41 -4.78 30.13
C ALA A 214 -13.00 -5.30 31.52
N ASP A 215 -13.82 -4.98 32.52
CA ASP A 215 -13.57 -5.35 33.92
C ASP A 215 -13.65 -6.87 34.14
N THR A 216 -14.51 -7.56 33.39
CA THR A 216 -14.69 -9.01 33.45
C THR A 216 -14.79 -9.63 32.04
N PRO A 217 -14.48 -10.93 31.89
CA PRO A 217 -14.69 -11.65 30.63
C PRO A 217 -16.14 -11.56 30.13
N GLU A 218 -17.13 -11.64 31.01
CA GLU A 218 -18.55 -11.54 30.65
C GLU A 218 -18.90 -10.16 30.10
N ALA A 219 -18.29 -9.10 30.65
CA ALA A 219 -18.47 -7.75 30.13
C ALA A 219 -17.83 -7.58 28.74
N ALA A 220 -16.66 -8.18 28.51
CA ALA A 220 -16.06 -8.26 27.18
C ALA A 220 -16.95 -9.04 26.21
N ASP A 221 -17.47 -10.21 26.60
CA ASP A 221 -18.35 -11.02 25.74
C ASP A 221 -19.66 -10.29 25.41
N GLN A 222 -20.21 -9.54 26.38
CA GLN A 222 -21.39 -8.70 26.14
C GLN A 222 -21.09 -7.60 25.12
N LEU A 223 -19.93 -6.94 25.22
CA LEU A 223 -19.48 -6.00 24.18
C LEU A 223 -19.41 -6.72 22.83
N ARG A 224 -18.72 -7.85 22.72
CA ARG A 224 -18.65 -8.60 21.44
C ARG A 224 -20.03 -8.93 20.87
N HIS A 225 -20.96 -9.32 21.73
CA HIS A 225 -22.33 -9.63 21.34
C HIS A 225 -23.07 -8.40 20.78
N ASP A 226 -22.86 -7.24 21.40
CA ASP A 226 -23.52 -5.97 21.05
C ASP A 226 -22.84 -5.22 19.89
N PHE A 227 -21.73 -5.74 19.37
CA PHE A 227 -21.06 -5.17 18.21
C PHE A 227 -21.93 -5.30 16.96
N SER A 228 -22.02 -4.20 16.20
CA SER A 228 -22.62 -4.16 14.86
C SER A 228 -21.68 -3.44 13.92
N PHE A 229 -21.32 -4.10 12.83
CA PHE A 229 -20.41 -3.53 11.85
C PHE A 229 -21.05 -2.36 11.10
N GLU A 230 -22.33 -2.46 10.74
CA GLU A 230 -23.08 -1.42 10.04
C GLU A 230 -23.17 -0.15 10.90
N ARG A 231 -23.41 -0.30 12.20
CA ARG A 231 -23.39 0.82 13.14
C ARG A 231 -22.01 1.47 13.19
N ALA A 232 -20.94 0.67 13.23
CA ALA A 232 -19.58 1.20 13.18
C ALA A 232 -19.31 2.00 11.89
N VAL A 233 -19.81 1.53 10.75
CA VAL A 233 -19.76 2.24 9.46
C VAL A 233 -20.54 3.56 9.49
N GLU A 234 -21.74 3.57 10.07
CA GLU A 234 -22.52 4.80 10.21
C GLU A 234 -21.81 5.83 11.10
N ASP A 235 -21.24 5.39 12.21
CA ASP A 235 -20.52 6.26 13.14
C ASP A 235 -19.24 6.80 12.50
N ALA A 236 -18.54 6.00 11.70
CA ALA A 236 -17.38 6.44 10.92
C ALA A 236 -17.73 7.55 9.92
N LYS A 237 -18.90 7.49 9.27
CA LYS A 237 -19.40 8.53 8.37
C LYS A 237 -19.74 9.84 9.11
N LYS A 238 -20.09 9.78 10.40
CA LYS A 238 -20.44 10.94 11.24
C LYS A 238 -19.20 11.63 11.83
N LEU A 239 -18.03 11.00 11.82
CA LEU A 239 -16.78 11.59 12.32
C LEU A 239 -16.33 12.76 11.44
N LYS A 240 -16.66 13.99 11.87
CA LYS A 240 -16.37 15.24 11.15
C LYS A 240 -14.95 15.78 11.36
N LYS A 241 -14.20 15.28 12.34
CA LYS A 241 -12.84 15.71 12.67
C LYS A 241 -11.97 14.51 13.00
N PRO A 242 -10.65 14.57 12.76
CA PRO A 242 -9.73 13.57 13.27
C PRO A 242 -9.90 13.50 14.80
N HIS A 243 -10.32 12.33 15.31
CA HIS A 243 -10.20 12.04 16.73
C HIS A 243 -8.71 12.09 17.05
N ILE A 244 -8.29 13.10 17.82
CA ILE A 244 -6.94 13.15 18.37
C ILE A 244 -6.93 12.12 19.50
N VAL A 245 -6.47 10.91 19.19
CA VAL A 245 -5.99 9.99 20.21
C VAL A 245 -4.78 10.69 20.83
N GLN A 246 -4.76 10.89 22.16
CA GLN A 246 -3.58 11.39 22.87
C GLN A 246 -2.39 10.52 22.44
N PRO A 247 -1.41 11.07 21.71
CA PRO A 247 -0.34 10.26 21.15
C PRO A 247 0.54 9.75 22.28
N TYR A 248 0.79 8.45 22.32
CA TYR A 248 2.11 7.97 22.73
C TYR A 248 3.07 8.48 21.65
N GLU A 249 3.73 9.61 21.94
CA GLU A 249 4.72 10.31 21.11
C GLU A 249 4.31 10.49 19.65
N THR A 250 3.84 11.70 19.31
CA THR A 250 3.70 12.12 17.91
C THR A 250 5.08 12.08 17.26
N VAL A 251 5.30 11.08 16.42
CA VAL A 251 6.38 11.08 15.44
C VAL A 251 5.85 11.86 14.24
N GLU A 252 6.47 13.01 13.96
CA GLU A 252 6.24 13.72 12.69
C GLU A 252 6.72 12.81 11.55
N ALA A 253 5.79 12.33 10.73
CA ALA A 253 6.13 11.52 9.56
C ALA A 253 7.06 12.31 8.63
N MET A 254 8.20 11.72 8.24
CA MET A 254 9.03 12.28 7.18
C MET A 254 8.29 12.22 5.85
N ASN A 255 7.87 13.40 5.37
CA ASN A 255 7.31 13.72 4.05
C ASN A 255 7.22 12.55 3.05
N ALA A 256 6.00 12.00 2.97
CA ALA A 256 5.42 11.06 2.00
C ALA A 256 5.60 11.39 0.50
N ASP A 257 6.27 12.48 0.17
CA ASP A 257 6.44 13.02 -1.18
C ASP A 257 7.27 12.13 -2.13
N ILE A 258 7.63 10.89 -1.73
CA ILE A 258 8.68 10.10 -2.39
C ILE A 258 8.16 9.05 -3.37
N ILE A 259 6.95 8.50 -3.21
CA ILE A 259 6.52 7.32 -4.01
C ILE A 259 5.21 7.54 -4.81
N ALA A 260 4.45 8.61 -4.53
CA ALA A 260 3.37 9.04 -5.41
C ALA A 260 3.87 9.85 -6.63
N LYS A 261 5.12 10.33 -6.58
CA LYS A 261 5.66 11.27 -7.58
C LYS A 261 6.30 10.51 -8.73
N GLY A 262 5.76 10.76 -9.92
CA GLY A 262 5.93 9.94 -11.11
C GLY A 262 7.38 9.55 -11.45
N VAL A 263 8.35 10.47 -11.41
CA VAL A 263 9.71 10.26 -11.92
C VAL A 263 10.60 9.50 -10.93
N ILE A 264 11.10 8.34 -11.35
CA ILE A 264 12.01 7.50 -10.54
C ILE A 264 13.44 7.43 -11.06
N SER A 265 13.68 7.84 -12.30
CA SER A 265 15.03 8.00 -12.85
C SER A 265 15.03 9.03 -13.97
N VAL A 266 16.21 9.61 -14.21
CA VAL A 266 16.48 10.48 -15.36
C VAL A 266 17.81 10.10 -15.99
N ASP A 267 17.89 10.23 -17.31
CA ASP A 267 19.15 10.12 -18.05
C ASP A 267 19.61 11.49 -18.51
N PHE A 268 20.93 11.70 -18.43
CA PHE A 268 21.57 12.92 -18.88
C PHE A 268 22.33 12.69 -20.19
N ASP A 269 22.26 13.66 -21.10
CA ASP A 269 23.14 13.72 -22.26
C ASP A 269 24.58 14.13 -21.86
N LYS A 270 25.49 14.14 -22.84
CA LYS A 270 26.89 14.59 -22.65
C LYS A 270 27.01 16.08 -22.25
N LYS A 271 25.90 16.81 -22.27
CA LYS A 271 25.81 18.21 -21.86
C LYS A 271 25.17 18.41 -20.49
N GLY A 272 24.86 17.32 -19.77
CA GLY A 272 24.20 17.42 -18.48
C GLY A 272 22.75 17.87 -18.59
N ASN A 273 22.15 17.82 -19.78
CA ASN A 273 20.73 18.03 -19.99
C ASN A 273 20.00 16.70 -19.90
N ILE A 274 18.79 16.70 -19.38
CA ILE A 274 17.96 15.51 -19.28
C ILE A 274 17.42 15.15 -20.66
N CYS A 275 17.70 13.93 -21.11
CA CYS A 275 17.28 13.40 -22.41
C CYS A 275 16.25 12.27 -22.28
N SER A 276 16.11 11.66 -21.11
CA SER A 276 15.14 10.61 -20.83
C SER A 276 14.73 10.64 -19.35
N TYR A 277 13.55 10.13 -19.04
CA TYR A 277 13.09 9.92 -17.67
C TYR A 277 12.14 8.72 -17.58
N ALA A 278 12.22 7.97 -16.48
CA ALA A 278 11.29 6.89 -16.20
C ALA A 278 10.24 7.34 -15.18
N CYS A 279 8.97 7.10 -15.48
CA CYS A 279 7.88 7.30 -14.52
C CYS A 279 7.24 5.99 -14.07
N LEU A 280 6.85 5.87 -12.80
CA LEU A 280 5.95 4.79 -12.36
C LEU A 280 4.68 4.80 -13.21
N SER A 281 4.23 3.62 -13.63
CA SER A 281 2.99 3.48 -14.39
C SER A 281 2.14 2.36 -13.80
N ASN A 282 0.83 2.59 -13.70
CA ASN A 282 -0.13 1.51 -13.49
C ASN A 282 -0.51 0.94 -14.88
N PRO A 283 -0.27 -0.37 -15.15
CA PRO A 283 -0.51 -0.97 -16.45
C PRO A 283 -1.99 -1.12 -16.80
N LEU A 284 -2.86 -1.35 -15.80
CA LEU A 284 -4.28 -1.66 -15.98
C LEU A 284 -5.20 -0.46 -15.76
N SER A 285 -4.72 0.60 -15.13
CA SER A 285 -5.55 1.78 -14.89
C SER A 285 -5.52 2.78 -16.05
N ASP A 286 -6.63 3.51 -16.19
CA ASP A 286 -6.79 4.59 -17.14
C ASP A 286 -6.02 5.86 -16.74
N LYS A 287 -6.34 6.99 -17.39
CA LYS A 287 -5.71 8.30 -17.15
C LYS A 287 -6.09 8.92 -15.80
N SER A 288 -7.00 8.34 -15.04
CA SER A 288 -7.49 8.90 -13.77
C SER A 288 -6.58 8.56 -12.58
N GLU A 289 -5.75 7.52 -12.70
CA GLU A 289 -4.88 7.05 -11.62
C GLU A 289 -3.73 8.05 -11.35
N PRO A 290 -3.41 8.35 -10.07
CA PRO A 290 -2.42 9.37 -9.71
C PRO A 290 -1.04 9.24 -10.35
N ARG A 291 -0.44 8.04 -10.42
CA ARG A 291 0.88 7.82 -11.05
C ARG A 291 0.83 8.09 -12.56
N ASN A 292 -0.21 7.59 -13.22
CA ASN A 292 -0.45 7.87 -14.64
C ASN A 292 -0.73 9.37 -14.87
N GLN A 293 -1.48 10.04 -13.99
CA GLN A 293 -1.75 11.48 -14.08
C GLN A 293 -0.48 12.32 -13.92
N ALA A 294 0.38 12.01 -12.96
CA ALA A 294 1.65 12.73 -12.78
C ALA A 294 2.52 12.64 -14.04
N SER A 295 2.61 11.44 -14.64
CA SER A 295 3.29 11.24 -15.91
C SER A 295 2.65 12.04 -17.05
N ILE A 296 1.32 12.01 -17.19
CA ILE A 296 0.59 12.75 -18.24
C ILE A 296 0.77 14.26 -18.09
N LYS A 297 0.65 14.80 -16.87
CA LYS A 297 0.86 16.22 -16.58
C LYS A 297 2.28 16.65 -16.86
N LEU A 298 3.27 15.81 -16.53
CA LEU A 298 4.67 16.07 -16.83
C LEU A 298 4.94 16.10 -18.34
N VAL A 299 4.41 15.13 -19.09
CA VAL A 299 4.48 15.12 -20.57
C VAL A 299 3.90 16.42 -21.13
N ALA A 300 2.67 16.77 -20.73
CA ALA A 300 2.00 17.99 -21.20
C ALA A 300 2.79 19.26 -20.85
N GLY A 301 3.33 19.34 -19.62
CA GLY A 301 4.15 20.47 -19.18
C GLY A 301 5.45 20.59 -19.97
N LEU A 302 6.13 19.47 -20.27
CA LEU A 302 7.35 19.46 -21.06
C LEU A 302 7.09 19.91 -22.50
N GLU A 303 6.03 19.43 -23.14
CA GLU A 303 5.69 19.83 -24.52
C GLU A 303 5.17 21.26 -24.62
N ALA A 304 4.61 21.83 -23.55
CA ALA A 304 4.14 23.22 -23.53
C ALA A 304 5.28 24.25 -23.49
N THR A 305 6.49 23.86 -23.11
CA THR A 305 7.61 24.81 -22.93
C THR A 305 8.14 25.42 -24.23
N THR A 306 8.17 24.66 -25.32
CA THR A 306 8.59 25.15 -26.64
C THR A 306 7.84 24.39 -27.74
N LEU A 307 7.60 25.03 -28.88
CA LEU A 307 6.96 24.40 -30.02
C LEU A 307 7.77 23.23 -30.60
N GLU A 308 9.07 23.18 -30.34
CA GLU A 308 9.99 22.15 -30.83
C GLU A 308 10.15 20.98 -29.87
N ARG A 309 9.83 21.14 -28.57
CA ARG A 309 9.99 20.08 -27.58
C ARG A 309 8.89 19.04 -27.73
N ARG A 310 9.30 17.78 -27.88
CA ARG A 310 8.44 16.60 -27.94
C ARG A 310 8.90 15.58 -26.92
N VAL A 311 7.93 14.94 -26.29
CA VAL A 311 8.20 13.80 -25.43
C VAL A 311 7.74 12.55 -26.16
N GLN A 312 8.71 11.72 -26.57
CA GLN A 312 8.39 10.41 -27.08
C GLN A 312 8.03 9.51 -25.89
N VAL A 313 6.73 9.25 -25.74
CA VAL A 313 6.20 8.35 -24.73
C VAL A 313 6.60 6.92 -25.10
N GLY A 314 7.47 6.31 -24.30
CA GLY A 314 7.95 4.95 -24.57
C GLY A 314 7.00 3.87 -24.12
N HIS A 315 7.44 2.62 -24.33
CA HIS A 315 6.77 1.42 -23.84
C HIS A 315 6.90 1.33 -22.31
N ARG A 316 6.00 0.55 -21.72
CA ARG A 316 6.14 0.16 -20.32
C ARG A 316 7.19 -0.94 -20.22
N GLU A 317 8.02 -0.88 -19.20
CA GLU A 317 9.05 -1.86 -18.91
C GLU A 317 9.30 -1.95 -17.41
N VAL A 318 9.94 -3.03 -16.97
CA VAL A 318 10.29 -3.24 -15.56
C VAL A 318 11.71 -2.75 -15.33
N VAL A 319 11.88 -1.74 -14.48
CA VAL A 319 13.21 -1.21 -14.09
C VAL A 319 13.34 -1.30 -12.58
N ASN A 320 14.38 -2.01 -12.12
CA ASN A 320 14.60 -2.27 -10.68
C ASN A 320 13.35 -2.85 -9.99
N LYS A 321 12.75 -3.87 -10.60
CA LYS A 321 11.48 -4.52 -10.19
C LYS A 321 10.22 -3.65 -10.27
N ARG A 322 10.35 -2.36 -10.60
CA ARG A 322 9.22 -1.45 -10.68
C ARG A 322 8.66 -1.30 -12.09
N MET A 323 7.34 -1.26 -12.20
CA MET A 323 6.68 -0.95 -13.47
C MET A 323 6.86 0.52 -13.82
N VAL A 324 7.61 0.78 -14.89
CA VAL A 324 7.87 2.14 -15.37
C VAL A 324 7.47 2.33 -16.82
N ARG A 325 7.34 3.60 -17.19
CA ARG A 325 7.30 4.06 -18.57
C ARG A 325 8.47 5.00 -18.79
N VAL A 326 9.36 4.61 -19.69
CA VAL A 326 10.52 5.45 -20.04
C VAL A 326 10.14 6.39 -21.18
N ASN A 327 10.35 7.67 -20.97
CA ASN A 327 10.00 8.74 -21.90
C ASN A 327 11.27 9.43 -22.37
N LYS A 328 11.37 9.73 -23.67
CA LYS A 328 12.51 10.46 -24.24
C LYS A 328 12.13 11.90 -24.52
N ILE A 329 12.99 12.84 -24.15
CA ILE A 329 12.79 14.28 -24.36
C ILE A 329 13.67 14.74 -25.52
N SER A 330 13.06 15.37 -26.52
CA SER A 330 13.79 15.97 -27.64
C SER A 330 13.27 17.38 -27.95
N PRO A 331 14.12 18.43 -27.95
CA PRO A 331 15.52 18.39 -27.55
C PRO A 331 15.67 18.20 -26.02
N PRO A 332 16.83 17.69 -25.54
CA PRO A 332 17.12 17.57 -24.11
C PRO A 332 16.90 18.88 -23.34
N ILE A 333 16.52 18.77 -22.07
CA ILE A 333 16.10 19.89 -21.23
C ILE A 333 17.08 20.14 -20.09
N ALA A 334 17.32 21.40 -19.74
CA ALA A 334 18.19 21.72 -18.61
C ALA A 334 17.57 21.17 -17.29
N PRO A 335 18.39 20.70 -16.34
CA PRO A 335 17.89 20.12 -15.08
C PRO A 335 16.93 21.06 -14.31
N ASN A 336 17.24 22.35 -14.24
CA ASN A 336 16.40 23.32 -13.54
C ASN A 336 15.01 23.49 -14.18
N ASP A 337 14.96 23.55 -15.52
CA ASP A 337 13.70 23.69 -16.26
C ASP A 337 12.85 22.43 -16.08
N PHE A 338 13.46 21.25 -16.15
CA PHE A 338 12.78 19.98 -15.88
C PHE A 338 12.20 19.95 -14.46
N LEU A 339 13.00 20.32 -13.45
CA LEU A 339 12.57 20.33 -12.06
C LEU A 339 11.40 21.30 -11.82
N GLN A 340 11.39 22.46 -12.48
CA GLN A 340 10.28 23.40 -12.38
C GLN A 340 8.98 22.79 -12.90
N ILE A 341 9.04 22.12 -14.06
CA ILE A 341 7.87 21.48 -14.69
C ILE A 341 7.41 20.27 -13.87
N ALA A 342 8.36 19.43 -13.44
CA ALA A 342 8.06 18.24 -12.67
C ALA A 342 7.47 18.57 -11.29
N ARG A 343 7.89 19.67 -10.65
CA ARG A 343 7.23 20.18 -9.43
C ARG A 343 5.81 20.65 -9.71
N ALA A 344 5.58 21.39 -10.80
CA ALA A 344 4.25 21.85 -11.18
C ALA A 344 3.28 20.69 -11.51
N ALA A 345 3.83 19.58 -12.02
CA ALA A 345 3.09 18.35 -12.30
C ALA A 345 2.93 17.43 -11.07
N ASP A 346 3.51 17.80 -9.92
CA ASP A 346 3.66 16.95 -8.72
C ASP A 346 4.28 15.57 -9.05
N ALA A 347 5.26 15.57 -9.94
CA ALA A 347 5.86 14.37 -10.52
C ALA A 347 7.28 14.07 -10.01
N VAL A 348 7.85 14.87 -9.10
CA VAL A 348 9.22 14.65 -8.59
C VAL A 348 9.35 14.78 -7.07
N SER A 349 9.93 13.77 -6.43
CA SER A 349 10.22 13.75 -4.98
C SER A 349 11.38 14.64 -4.59
N PHE A 350 11.48 15.04 -3.32
CA PHE A 350 12.60 15.85 -2.83
C PHE A 350 13.97 15.19 -3.11
N ASN A 351 14.10 13.88 -2.83
CA ASN A 351 15.34 13.15 -3.09
C ASN A 351 15.71 13.13 -4.57
N MET A 352 14.71 12.94 -5.45
CA MET A 352 14.93 12.99 -6.89
C MET A 352 15.30 14.41 -7.35
N GLN A 353 14.75 15.46 -6.74
CA GLN A 353 15.16 16.84 -7.03
C GLN A 353 16.62 17.08 -6.70
N THR A 354 17.06 16.65 -5.51
CA THR A 354 18.46 16.75 -5.07
C THR A 354 19.38 15.99 -6.01
N PHE A 355 19.04 14.74 -6.35
CA PHE A 355 19.80 13.93 -7.31
C PHE A 355 19.94 14.62 -8.67
N ILE A 356 18.83 15.12 -9.23
CA ILE A 356 18.83 15.79 -10.53
C ILE A 356 19.70 17.05 -10.50
N TYR A 357 19.59 17.84 -9.43
CA TYR A 357 20.33 19.07 -9.27
C TYR A 357 21.84 18.82 -9.14
N ASP A 358 22.24 17.90 -8.25
CA ASP A 358 23.64 17.59 -8.00
C ASP A 358 24.30 16.97 -9.23
N LYS A 359 23.62 16.01 -9.87
CA LYS A 359 24.16 15.35 -11.08
C LYS A 359 24.25 16.30 -12.26
N GLY A 360 23.24 17.16 -12.43
CA GLY A 360 23.25 18.22 -13.43
C GLY A 360 24.41 19.21 -13.23
N ARG A 361 24.73 19.55 -11.98
CA ARG A 361 25.88 20.42 -11.66
C ARG A 361 27.22 19.73 -11.91
N GLU A 362 27.38 18.48 -11.49
CA GLU A 362 28.59 17.69 -11.70
C GLU A 362 28.97 17.64 -13.19
N LEU A 363 28.00 17.31 -14.05
CA LEU A 363 28.21 17.20 -15.49
C LEU A 363 28.48 18.55 -16.19
N ASN A 364 28.02 19.65 -15.59
CA ASN A 364 28.28 21.00 -16.08
C ASN A 364 29.60 21.59 -15.55
N ALA A 365 30.05 21.20 -14.35
CA ALA A 365 31.29 21.69 -13.73
C ALA A 365 32.56 21.14 -14.40
N GLY A 366 32.49 20.00 -15.07
CA GLY A 366 33.60 19.41 -15.83
C GLY A 366 33.96 20.11 -17.15
N ARG A 367 33.44 21.32 -17.40
CA ARG A 367 33.68 22.06 -18.64
C ARG A 367 34.62 23.24 -18.43
N PRO A 368 35.71 23.35 -19.20
CA PRO A 368 36.43 24.61 -19.30
C PRO A 368 35.47 25.69 -19.83
N ARG A 369 35.52 26.88 -19.21
CA ARG A 369 34.71 28.04 -19.59
C ARG A 369 35.00 28.53 -21.00
#